data_AF-A0A7W0ZM94-F1
#
_entry.id   AF-A0A7W0ZM94-F1
#
_cell.length_a   1.000
_cell.length_b   1.000
_cell.length_c   1.000
_cell.angle_alpha   90.00
_cell.angle_beta   90.00
_cell.angle_gamma   90.00
#
_symmetry.space_group_name_H-M   'P 1'
#
loop_
_entity.id
_entity.type
_entity.pdbx_description
1 polymer ?
#
loop_
_entity_poly.entity_id
_entity_poly.type
_entity_poly.pdbx_seq_one_letter_code
_entity_poly.pdbx_strand_id
1 'polypeptide(L)'
;MLNDLAAVYSFDAQTREMSDEERLLYHQQHSEPVLAALRAWISKQIEERRVEPNSSLGRAFTYMLKHWEGLTRVLAVAGAPLDNNVVERALKIVVLHRKNALFFRTEHGAAIGDLLFSLIGTCHLNGVSAWDYLVSLVRHARAVRGDPSRWLPWNYVTEQVKKRAA
;
A
#
# COMPACT_ATOMS: atom_id res chain seq x y z
N MET A 1 20.22 14.95 0.81
CA MET A 1 19.16 14.10 0.21
C MET A 1 18.85 12.85 1.02
N LEU A 2 19.72 11.84 1.08
CA LEU A 2 19.39 10.58 1.78
C LEU A 2 19.13 10.78 3.28
N ASN A 3 19.92 11.64 3.92
CA ASN A 3 19.71 12.00 5.33
C ASN A 3 18.39 12.75 5.56
N ASP A 4 17.97 13.59 4.62
CA ASP A 4 16.72 14.36 4.70
C ASP A 4 15.51 13.42 4.64
N LEU A 5 15.55 12.44 3.72
CA LEU A 5 14.53 11.41 3.64
C LEU A 5 14.53 10.53 4.90
N ALA A 6 15.69 10.12 5.40
CA ALA A 6 15.80 9.34 6.63
C ALA A 6 15.21 10.08 7.84
N ALA A 7 15.38 11.40 7.91
CA ALA A 7 14.76 12.23 8.95
C ALA A 7 13.22 12.23 8.83
N VAL A 8 12.66 12.35 7.62
CA VAL A 8 11.20 12.27 7.43
C VAL A 8 10.64 10.93 7.90
N TYR A 9 11.31 9.81 7.61
CA TYR A 9 10.91 8.50 8.12
C TYR A 9 11.08 8.36 9.63
N SER A 10 12.09 8.99 10.24
CA SER A 10 12.24 8.97 11.70
C SER A 10 11.18 9.80 12.41
N PHE A 11 10.70 10.87 11.77
CA PHE A 11 9.54 11.63 12.23
C PHE A 11 8.25 10.81 12.15
N ASP A 12 8.00 10.12 11.03
CA ASP A 12 6.83 9.25 10.88
C ASP A 12 6.82 8.07 11.87
N ALA A 13 7.99 7.54 12.21
CA ALA A 13 8.10 6.51 13.24
C ALA A 13 7.63 6.98 14.64
N GLN A 14 7.67 8.30 14.91
CA GLN A 14 7.23 8.89 16.18
C GLN A 14 5.71 9.15 16.20
N THR A 15 5.03 9.12 15.04
CA THR A 15 3.60 9.42 14.94
C THR A 15 2.71 8.18 15.03
N ARG A 16 3.26 7.00 15.36
CA ARG A 16 2.54 5.71 15.37
C ARG A 16 1.30 5.66 16.26
N GLU A 17 1.34 6.37 17.38
CA GLU A 17 0.25 6.40 18.37
C GLU A 17 -0.63 7.67 18.24
N MET A 18 -0.36 8.52 17.24
CA MET A 18 -1.10 9.76 16.99
C MET A 18 -2.34 9.50 16.13
N SER A 19 -3.35 10.36 16.23
CA SER A 19 -4.45 10.39 15.25
C SER A 19 -3.97 10.82 13.87
N ASP A 20 -4.78 10.58 12.84
CA ASP A 20 -4.46 10.99 11.47
C ASP A 20 -4.27 12.51 11.33
N GLU A 21 -5.02 13.31 12.09
CA GLU A 21 -4.93 14.77 12.14
C GLU A 21 -3.70 15.25 12.92
N GLU A 22 -3.42 14.62 14.07
CA GLU A 22 -2.23 14.93 14.88
C GLU A 22 -0.95 14.61 14.10
N ARG A 23 -0.93 13.46 13.42
CA ARG A 23 0.16 13.04 12.53
C ARG A 23 0.36 14.04 11.39
N LEU A 24 -0.72 14.51 10.75
CA LEU A 24 -0.65 15.54 9.71
C LEU A 24 0.02 16.82 10.24
N LEU A 25 -0.45 17.32 11.40
CA LEU A 25 0.10 18.53 12.00
C LEU A 25 1.57 18.36 12.39
N TYR A 26 1.93 17.19 12.92
CA TYR A 26 3.31 16.85 13.26
C TYR A 26 4.22 16.89 12.01
N HIS A 27 3.78 16.31 10.89
CA HIS A 27 4.53 16.35 9.65
C HIS A 27 4.64 17.75 9.04
N GLN A 28 3.59 18.58 9.13
CA GLN A 28 3.67 19.99 8.74
C GLN A 28 4.71 20.76 9.56
N GLN A 29 4.83 20.46 10.86
CA GLN A 29 5.82 21.14 11.72
C GLN A 29 7.26 20.64 11.49
N HIS A 30 7.45 19.33 11.32
CA HIS A 30 8.78 18.72 11.37
C HIS A 30 9.31 18.29 10.00
N SER A 31 8.45 17.73 9.14
CA SER A 31 8.84 17.20 7.84
C SER A 31 8.76 18.22 6.72
N GLU A 32 7.79 19.15 6.75
CA GLU A 32 7.64 20.19 5.72
C GLU A 32 8.90 21.05 5.53
N PRO A 33 9.57 21.55 6.59
CA PRO A 33 10.78 22.35 6.41
C PRO A 33 11.92 21.56 5.75
N VAL A 34 12.06 20.28 6.12
CA VAL A 34 13.09 19.38 5.56
C VAL A 34 12.81 19.09 4.09
N LEU A 35 11.55 18.79 3.76
CA LEU A 35 11.13 18.54 2.38
C LEU A 35 11.25 19.80 1.52
N ALA A 36 10.88 20.98 2.04
CA ALA A 36 11.03 22.25 1.35
C ALA A 36 12.52 22.56 1.05
N ALA A 37 13.40 22.37 2.03
CA ALA A 37 14.84 22.52 1.86
C ALA A 37 15.40 21.52 0.82
N LEU A 38 14.93 20.27 0.85
CA LEU A 38 15.31 19.26 -0.13
C LEU A 38 14.87 19.66 -1.55
N ARG A 39 13.63 20.14 -1.72
CA ARG A 39 13.12 20.60 -3.02
C ARG A 39 13.99 21.72 -3.59
N ALA A 40 14.25 22.74 -2.77
CA ALA A 40 15.06 23.88 -3.16
C ALA A 40 16.49 23.45 -3.53
N TRP A 41 17.08 22.54 -2.75
CA TRP A 41 18.40 22.00 -3.03
C TRP A 41 18.44 21.24 -4.37
N ILE A 42 17.44 20.39 -4.65
CA ILE A 42 17.33 19.64 -5.91
C ILE A 42 17.20 20.61 -7.11
N SER A 43 16.29 21.59 -7.02
CA SER A 43 16.11 22.58 -8.09
C SER A 43 17.41 23.33 -8.39
N LYS A 44 18.12 23.76 -7.34
CA LYS A 44 19.42 24.43 -7.47
C LYS A 44 20.47 23.58 -8.16
N GLN A 45 20.51 22.26 -7.90
CA GLN A 45 21.47 21.37 -8.59
C GLN A 45 21.25 21.32 -10.10
N ILE A 46 19.99 21.37 -10.55
CA ILE A 46 19.62 21.38 -11.96
C ILE A 46 19.89 22.75 -12.58
N GLU A 47 19.43 23.83 -11.94
CA GLU A 47 19.58 25.21 -12.44
C GLU A 47 21.04 25.61 -12.63
N GLU A 48 21.90 25.25 -11.67
CA GLU A 48 23.33 25.53 -11.73
C GLU A 48 24.11 24.51 -12.59
N ARG A 49 23.42 23.58 -13.28
CA ARG A 49 24.01 22.53 -14.12
C ARG A 49 25.06 21.69 -13.40
N ARG A 50 24.92 21.53 -12.08
CA ARG A 50 25.81 20.66 -11.27
C ARG A 50 25.51 19.18 -11.50
N VAL A 51 24.30 18.87 -11.98
CA VAL A 51 23.88 17.53 -12.35
C VAL A 51 23.40 17.55 -13.79
N GLU A 52 23.99 16.69 -14.60
CA GLU A 52 23.59 16.52 -15.99
C GLU A 52 22.15 15.97 -16.06
N PRO A 53 21.19 16.62 -16.75
CA PRO A 53 19.78 16.23 -16.73
C PRO A 53 19.51 14.78 -17.17
N ASN A 54 20.30 14.29 -18.14
CA ASN A 54 20.16 12.94 -18.69
C ASN A 54 20.89 11.87 -17.89
N SER A 55 21.69 12.25 -16.88
CA SER A 55 22.30 11.28 -15.97
C SER A 55 21.25 10.54 -15.15
N SER A 56 21.62 9.40 -14.57
CA SER A 56 20.74 8.66 -13.65
C SER A 56 20.23 9.55 -12.51
N LEU A 57 21.09 10.40 -11.94
CA LEU A 57 20.75 11.33 -10.88
C LEU A 57 19.86 12.47 -11.38
N GLY A 58 20.16 13.07 -12.53
CA GLY A 58 19.36 14.14 -13.14
C GLY A 58 17.94 13.69 -13.46
N ARG A 59 17.80 12.44 -13.96
CA ARG A 59 16.49 11.81 -14.18
C ARG A 59 15.73 11.59 -12.87
N ALA A 60 16.41 11.17 -11.81
CA ALA A 60 15.79 10.98 -10.50
C ALA A 60 15.29 12.32 -9.92
N PHE A 61 16.11 13.37 -9.98
CA PHE A 61 15.73 14.71 -9.54
C PHE A 61 14.52 15.26 -10.32
N THR A 62 14.57 15.16 -11.64
CA THR A 62 13.46 15.56 -12.52
C THR A 62 12.18 14.80 -12.17
N TYR A 63 12.28 13.50 -11.92
CA TYR A 63 11.14 12.68 -11.49
C TYR A 63 10.57 13.13 -10.15
N MET A 64 11.43 13.35 -9.14
CA MET A 64 10.99 13.83 -7.82
C MET A 64 10.29 15.18 -7.91
N LEU A 65 10.84 16.14 -8.65
CA LEU A 65 10.23 17.46 -8.84
C LEU A 65 8.88 17.35 -9.57
N LYS A 66 8.80 16.52 -10.61
CA LYS A 66 7.55 16.28 -11.36
C LYS A 66 6.45 15.69 -10.48
N HIS A 67 6.80 14.81 -9.54
CA HIS A 67 5.85 14.10 -8.68
C HIS A 67 5.78 14.65 -7.25
N TRP A 68 6.29 15.87 -7.02
CA TRP A 68 6.49 16.43 -5.69
C TRP A 68 5.21 16.46 -4.85
N GLU A 69 4.09 16.89 -5.43
CA GLU A 69 2.80 16.96 -4.73
C GLU A 69 2.30 15.59 -4.26
N GLY A 70 2.54 14.54 -5.06
CA GLY A 70 2.21 13.17 -4.68
C GLY A 70 3.14 12.63 -3.59
N LEU A 71 4.44 12.88 -3.72
CA LEU A 71 5.46 12.45 -2.75
C LEU A 71 5.35 13.15 -1.40
N THR A 72 4.69 14.31 -1.33
CA THR A 72 4.51 15.10 -0.11
C THR A 72 3.05 15.15 0.36
N ARG A 73 2.21 14.22 -0.13
CA ARG A 73 0.77 14.20 0.17
C ARG A 73 0.45 14.08 1.67
N VAL A 74 1.35 13.49 2.45
CA VAL A 74 1.30 13.42 3.92
C VAL A 74 1.16 14.80 4.59
N LEU A 75 1.59 15.88 3.92
CA LEU A 75 1.50 17.25 4.43
C LEU A 75 0.15 17.92 4.17
N ALA A 76 -0.70 17.30 3.34
CA ALA A 76 -1.97 17.87 2.88
C ALA A 76 -3.20 17.05 3.24
N VAL A 77 -3.06 15.75 3.50
CA VAL A 77 -4.19 14.83 3.75
C VAL A 77 -3.90 14.00 4.99
N ALA A 78 -4.80 14.10 5.97
CA ALA A 78 -4.79 13.27 7.17
C ALA A 78 -4.86 11.79 6.79
N GLY A 79 -4.03 10.96 7.44
CA GLY A 79 -3.95 9.51 7.17
C GLY A 79 -3.23 9.11 5.87
N ALA A 80 -2.75 10.06 5.06
CA ALA A 80 -1.97 9.70 3.87
C ALA A 80 -0.64 9.02 4.27
N PRO A 81 -0.29 7.86 3.67
CA PRO A 81 0.97 7.19 3.97
C PRO A 81 2.16 7.93 3.34
N LEU A 82 3.35 7.79 3.92
CA LEU A 82 4.59 8.32 3.34
C LEU A 82 4.97 7.63 2.03
N ASP A 83 4.63 6.35 1.91
CA ASP A 83 4.99 5.50 0.79
C ASP A 83 3.84 4.58 0.39
N ASN A 84 4.01 3.93 -0.75
CA ASN A 84 3.08 2.96 -1.30
C ASN A 84 3.48 1.51 -0.97
N ASN A 85 4.35 1.26 0.02
CA ASN A 85 4.93 -0.08 0.28
C ASN A 85 3.86 -1.14 0.56
N VAL A 86 2.73 -0.76 1.17
CA VAL A 86 1.58 -1.66 1.37
C VAL A 86 1.01 -2.12 0.02
N VAL A 87 0.81 -1.18 -0.91
CA VAL A 87 0.31 -1.47 -2.25
C VAL A 87 1.32 -2.28 -3.05
N GLU A 88 2.62 -1.92 -3.00
CA GLU A 88 3.67 -2.66 -3.69
C GLU A 88 3.79 -4.11 -3.20
N ARG A 89 3.70 -4.33 -1.88
CA ARG A 89 3.65 -5.68 -1.29
C ARG A 89 2.45 -6.48 -1.79
N ALA A 90 1.27 -5.85 -1.88
CA ALA A 90 0.08 -6.51 -2.43
C ALA A 90 0.25 -6.87 -3.93
N LEU A 91 0.77 -5.95 -4.73
CA LEU A 91 1.03 -6.18 -6.16
C LEU A 91 2.09 -7.25 -6.42
N LYS A 92 3.05 -7.43 -5.51
CA LYS A 92 4.09 -8.45 -5.64
C LYS A 92 3.51 -9.86 -5.77
N ILE A 93 2.38 -10.15 -5.12
CA ILE A 93 1.70 -11.45 -5.23
C ILE A 93 1.27 -11.70 -6.68
N VAL A 94 0.67 -10.69 -7.31
CA VAL A 94 0.21 -10.77 -8.71
C VAL A 94 1.38 -10.89 -9.68
N VAL A 95 2.48 -10.17 -9.43
CA VAL A 95 3.71 -10.27 -10.23
C VAL A 95 4.31 -11.68 -10.14
N LEU A 96 4.42 -12.24 -8.93
CA LEU A 96 4.94 -13.60 -8.74
C LEU A 96 4.04 -14.65 -9.40
N HIS A 97 2.73 -14.48 -9.33
CA HIS A 97 1.80 -15.36 -10.01
C HIS A 97 2.01 -15.36 -11.53
N ARG A 98 2.09 -14.18 -12.17
CA ARG A 98 2.35 -14.07 -13.61
C ARG A 98 3.65 -14.78 -14.02
N LYS A 99 4.68 -14.71 -13.17
CA LYS A 99 5.94 -15.44 -13.38
C LYS A 99 5.77 -16.96 -13.27
N ASN A 100 4.94 -17.45 -12.35
CA ASN A 100 4.79 -18.87 -12.06
C ASN A 100 3.81 -19.60 -13.00
N ALA A 101 2.71 -18.95 -13.38
CA ALA A 101 1.70 -19.55 -14.25
C ALA A 101 2.01 -19.36 -15.75
N LEU A 102 2.91 -18.44 -16.10
CA LEU A 102 3.35 -18.05 -17.45
C LEU A 102 2.24 -17.51 -18.37
N PHE A 103 1.05 -18.11 -18.38
CA PHE A 103 -0.11 -17.70 -19.17
C PHE A 103 -1.41 -18.36 -18.68
N PHE A 104 -2.54 -17.70 -18.92
CA PHE A 104 -3.85 -18.31 -18.89
C PHE A 104 -4.24 -18.73 -20.31
N ARG A 105 -4.82 -19.93 -20.48
CA ARG A 105 -5.21 -20.44 -21.80
C ARG A 105 -6.35 -19.63 -22.45
N THR A 106 -7.21 -19.04 -21.64
CA THR A 106 -8.38 -18.25 -22.08
C THR A 106 -8.56 -17.03 -21.19
N GLU A 107 -9.19 -15.98 -21.72
CA GLU A 107 -9.55 -14.79 -20.94
C GLU A 107 -10.47 -15.13 -19.76
N HIS A 108 -11.41 -16.06 -19.96
CA HIS A 108 -12.26 -16.56 -18.88
C HIS A 108 -11.44 -17.23 -17.76
N GLY A 109 -10.41 -18.02 -18.12
CA GLY A 109 -9.49 -18.61 -17.15
C GLY A 109 -8.71 -17.54 -16.37
N ALA A 110 -8.31 -16.46 -17.04
CA ALA A 110 -7.66 -15.31 -16.41
C ALA A 110 -8.60 -14.62 -15.41
N ALA A 111 -9.86 -14.36 -15.80
CA ALA A 111 -10.85 -13.73 -14.93
C ALA A 111 -11.13 -14.53 -13.66
N ILE A 112 -11.22 -15.87 -13.76
CA ILE A 112 -11.35 -16.76 -12.60
C ILE A 112 -10.10 -16.70 -11.72
N GLY A 113 -8.91 -16.68 -12.33
CA GLY A 113 -7.65 -16.48 -11.62
C GLY A 113 -7.65 -15.18 -10.81
N ASP A 114 -7.97 -14.06 -11.45
CA ASP A 114 -8.01 -12.73 -10.84
C ASP A 114 -9.01 -12.66 -9.67
N LEU A 115 -10.17 -13.30 -9.81
CA LEU A 115 -11.15 -13.44 -8.73
C LEU A 115 -10.55 -14.15 -7.51
N LEU A 116 -9.90 -15.30 -7.73
CA LEU A 116 -9.29 -16.10 -6.67
C LEU A 116 -8.13 -15.35 -6.00
N PHE A 117 -7.28 -14.66 -6.77
CA PHE A 117 -6.19 -13.86 -6.21
C PHE A 117 -6.69 -12.68 -5.40
N SER A 118 -7.73 -12.00 -5.88
CA SER A 118 -8.37 -10.93 -5.14
C SER A 118 -8.89 -11.45 -3.80
N LEU A 119 -9.58 -12.60 -3.81
CA LEU A 119 -10.12 -13.23 -2.60
C LEU A 119 -9.03 -13.64 -1.60
N ILE A 120 -7.96 -14.28 -2.08
CA ILE A 120 -6.81 -14.68 -1.25
C ILE A 120 -6.13 -13.44 -0.66
N GLY A 121 -5.91 -12.41 -1.48
CA GLY A 121 -5.35 -11.13 -1.04
C GLY A 121 -6.20 -10.47 0.04
N THR A 122 -7.51 -10.44 -0.14
CA THR A 122 -8.45 -9.95 0.88
C THR A 122 -8.37 -10.76 2.17
N CYS A 123 -8.31 -12.09 2.11
CA CYS A 123 -8.14 -12.92 3.30
C CYS A 123 -6.84 -12.57 4.03
N HIS A 124 -5.73 -12.43 3.29
CA HIS A 124 -4.43 -12.08 3.87
C HIS A 124 -4.46 -10.71 4.57
N LEU A 125 -5.05 -9.70 3.94
CA LEU A 125 -5.21 -8.36 4.54
C LEU A 125 -6.06 -8.35 5.82
N ASN A 126 -6.95 -9.33 5.98
CA ASN A 126 -7.79 -9.48 7.17
C ASN A 126 -7.25 -10.48 8.19
N GLY A 127 -6.02 -10.99 8.02
CA GLY A 127 -5.42 -11.97 8.94
C GLY A 127 -6.11 -13.34 8.90
N VAL A 128 -6.77 -13.67 7.79
CA VAL A 128 -7.58 -14.86 7.60
C VAL A 128 -6.84 -15.90 6.75
N SER A 129 -6.92 -17.17 7.16
CA SER A 129 -6.52 -18.31 6.33
C SER A 129 -7.43 -18.43 5.11
N ALA A 130 -6.89 -18.14 3.92
CA ALA A 130 -7.64 -18.23 2.67
C ALA A 130 -8.18 -19.65 2.40
N TRP A 131 -7.44 -20.69 2.83
CA TRP A 131 -7.89 -22.08 2.74
C TRP A 131 -9.14 -22.32 3.60
N ASP A 132 -9.08 -21.97 4.88
CA ASP A 132 -10.19 -22.19 5.81
C ASP A 132 -11.43 -21.40 5.40
N TYR A 133 -11.20 -20.18 4.89
CA TYR A 133 -12.25 -19.35 4.32
C TYR A 133 -12.95 -20.04 3.14
N LEU A 134 -12.20 -20.47 2.13
CA LEU A 134 -12.74 -21.15 0.95
C LEU A 134 -13.49 -22.44 1.33
N VAL A 135 -12.91 -23.25 2.23
CA VAL A 135 -13.56 -24.45 2.76
C VAL A 135 -14.88 -24.09 3.46
N SER A 136 -14.90 -23.00 4.23
CA SER A 136 -16.10 -22.53 4.92
C SER A 136 -17.19 -22.11 3.95
N LEU A 137 -16.84 -21.37 2.89
CA LEU A 137 -17.77 -20.95 1.84
C LEU A 137 -18.42 -22.16 1.15
N VAL A 138 -17.62 -23.17 0.78
CA VAL A 138 -18.12 -24.38 0.12
C VAL A 138 -19.02 -25.19 1.05
N ARG A 139 -18.61 -25.39 2.31
CA ARG A 139 -19.40 -26.13 3.31
C ARG A 139 -20.75 -25.48 3.61
N HIS A 140 -20.82 -24.15 3.55
CA HIS A 140 -22.03 -23.39 3.91
C HIS A 140 -22.67 -22.68 2.71
N ALA A 141 -22.51 -23.21 1.49
CA ALA A 141 -22.91 -22.55 0.24
C ALA A 141 -24.38 -22.10 0.17
N ARG A 142 -25.30 -22.74 0.91
CA ARG A 142 -26.70 -22.27 1.02
C ARG A 142 -26.81 -21.01 1.89
N ALA A 143 -26.14 -20.99 3.04
CA ALA A 143 -26.12 -19.85 3.94
C ALA A 143 -25.38 -18.65 3.33
N VAL A 144 -24.26 -18.90 2.63
CA VAL A 144 -23.53 -17.88 1.87
C VAL A 144 -24.43 -17.23 0.83
N ARG A 145 -25.23 -18.01 0.08
CA ARG A 145 -26.17 -17.47 -0.91
C ARG A 145 -27.32 -16.68 -0.29
N GLY A 146 -27.76 -17.07 0.90
CA GLY A 146 -28.83 -16.37 1.62
C GLY A 146 -28.41 -15.00 2.14
N ASP A 147 -27.16 -14.87 2.60
CA ASP A 147 -26.62 -13.61 3.11
C ASP A 147 -25.09 -13.53 2.93
N PRO A 148 -24.59 -13.18 1.73
CA PRO A 148 -23.15 -13.14 1.46
C PRO A 148 -22.37 -12.18 2.37
N SER A 149 -23.02 -11.13 2.87
CA SER A 149 -22.38 -10.09 3.67
C SER A 149 -21.78 -10.64 4.97
N ARG A 150 -22.44 -11.64 5.58
CA ARG A 150 -21.95 -12.32 6.79
C ARG A 150 -20.78 -13.26 6.56
N TRP A 151 -20.53 -13.61 5.30
CA TRP A 151 -19.49 -14.55 4.91
C TRP A 151 -18.28 -13.85 4.28
N LEU A 152 -18.18 -12.53 4.37
CA LEU A 152 -16.97 -11.81 3.95
C LEU A 152 -15.80 -12.14 4.90
N PRO A 153 -14.53 -12.05 4.43
CA PRO A 153 -13.37 -12.45 5.24
C PRO A 153 -13.30 -11.78 6.62
N TRP A 154 -13.73 -10.52 6.75
CA TRP A 154 -13.77 -9.79 8.02
C TRP A 154 -14.98 -10.10 8.91
N ASN A 155 -15.98 -10.82 8.41
CA ASN A 155 -17.23 -11.11 9.13
C ASN A 155 -17.34 -12.58 9.55
N TYR A 156 -16.87 -13.53 8.73
CA TYR A 156 -17.12 -14.96 8.95
C TYR A 156 -16.29 -15.57 10.10
N VAL A 157 -15.19 -14.93 10.50
CA VAL A 157 -14.36 -15.35 11.65
C VAL A 157 -15.16 -15.27 12.96
N THR A 158 -16.02 -14.27 13.09
CA THR A 158 -16.90 -14.06 14.25
C THR A 158 -17.84 -15.25 14.50
N GLU A 159 -18.18 -16.02 13.46
CA GLU A 159 -18.99 -17.24 13.56
C GLU A 159 -18.18 -18.48 13.95
N GLN A 160 -16.89 -18.56 13.57
CA GLN A 160 -16.01 -19.67 13.96
C GLN A 160 -15.43 -19.52 15.37
N VAL A 161 -15.13 -18.29 15.81
CA VAL A 161 -14.72 -18.00 17.20
C VAL A 161 -15.86 -18.35 18.16
N LYS A 162 -17.12 -18.08 17.79
CA LYS A 162 -18.31 -18.49 18.56
C LYS A 162 -18.47 -20.01 18.68
N LYS A 163 -18.09 -20.79 17.65
CA LYS A 163 -18.17 -22.26 17.67
C LYS A 163 -17.01 -22.96 18.40
N ARG A 164 -15.88 -22.27 18.65
CA ARG A 164 -14.76 -22.82 19.44
C ARG A 164 -14.84 -22.47 20.93
N ALA A 165 -15.66 -21.48 21.29
CA ALA A 165 -15.89 -21.04 22.66
C ALA A 165 -17.18 -21.61 23.29
N ALA A 166 -17.88 -22.50 22.59
CA ALA A 166 -19.08 -23.22 23.04
C ALA A 166 -18.83 -24.73 22.88
#